data_AF-A0ABD6B6W3-F1
#
_entry.id   AF-A0ABD6B6W3-F1
#
_cell.length_a   1.000
_cell.length_b   1.000
_cell.length_c   1.000
_cell.angle_alpha   90.00
_cell.angle_beta   90.00
_cell.angle_gamma   90.00
#
_symmetry.space_group_name_H-M   'P 1'
#
loop_
_entity.id
_entity.type
_entity.pdbx_description
1 polymer ?
#
loop_
_entity_poly.entity_id
_entity_poly.type
_entity_poly.pdbx_seq_one_letter_code
_entity_poly.pdbx_strand_id
1 'polypeptide(L)'
;EITTQGPYLNFAPDQSYYEDTLAAAGDERRATLDCTSGWYTIQNWEGVRVGDLLDEAGVDTGTEEARWVRFVSVTGYRWSLPVAEAREALLSTAIDGSRLAHGHGGPARLVAPERRGFQWVKWVERVELRRDPDPAQWAVTLVSGFD
;
A
#
# COMPACT_ATOMS: atom_id res chain seq x y z
N GLU A 1 -11.14 6.76 -12.22
CA GLU A 1 -11.25 5.89 -13.41
C GLU A 1 -10.00 5.02 -13.48
N ILE A 2 -10.15 3.69 -13.50
CA ILE A 2 -9.02 2.75 -13.61
C ILE A 2 -8.61 2.74 -15.08
N THR A 3 -7.50 3.41 -15.44
CA THR A 3 -6.99 3.40 -16.81
C THR A 3 -5.82 2.44 -16.92
N THR A 4 -5.96 1.46 -17.82
CA THR A 4 -4.86 0.63 -18.30
C THR A 4 -4.17 1.37 -19.46
N GLN A 5 -3.02 1.97 -19.23
CA GLN A 5 -2.14 2.45 -20.31
C GLN A 5 -0.83 1.67 -20.25
N GLY A 6 -0.67 0.69 -21.15
CA GLY A 6 0.49 -0.22 -21.17
C GLY A 6 0.43 -1.28 -20.06
N PRO A 7 1.55 -1.92 -19.67
CA PRO A 7 1.58 -2.93 -18.60
C PRO A 7 1.38 -2.33 -17.19
N TYR A 8 0.82 -1.12 -17.12
CA TYR A 8 0.73 -0.30 -15.92
C TYR A 8 -0.74 -0.13 -15.52
N LEU A 9 -1.05 -0.57 -14.31
CA LEU A 9 -2.22 -0.09 -13.61
C LEU A 9 -1.84 1.24 -12.95
N ASN A 10 -2.33 2.37 -13.49
CA ASN A 10 -2.18 3.66 -12.83
C ASN A 10 -3.43 3.92 -12.01
N PHE A 11 -3.38 3.56 -10.74
CA PHE A 11 -4.39 3.96 -9.79
C PHE A 11 -4.04 5.35 -9.30
N ALA A 12 -4.61 6.42 -9.87
CA ALA A 12 -4.54 7.77 -9.32
C ALA A 12 -5.92 8.13 -8.79
N PRO A 13 -6.29 7.71 -7.57
CA PRO A 13 -7.59 8.04 -7.03
C PRO A 13 -7.61 9.49 -6.61
N ASP A 14 -8.68 10.20 -6.98
CA ASP A 14 -9.01 11.47 -6.38
C ASP A 14 -9.54 11.25 -4.95
N GLN A 15 -9.74 12.33 -4.19
CA GLN A 15 -10.17 12.22 -2.79
C GLN A 15 -11.50 11.47 -2.63
N SER A 16 -12.43 11.63 -3.59
CA SER A 16 -13.74 10.98 -3.56
C SER A 16 -13.64 9.46 -3.65
N TYR A 17 -12.71 8.93 -4.45
CA TYR A 17 -12.48 7.48 -4.56
C TYR A 17 -12.11 6.84 -3.21
N TYR A 18 -11.29 7.51 -2.39
CA TYR A 18 -10.91 7.00 -1.06
C TYR A 18 -12.13 6.91 -0.12
N GLU A 19 -12.98 7.92 -0.18
CA GLU A 19 -14.16 8.02 0.71
C GLU A 19 -15.28 7.07 0.30
N ASP A 20 -15.51 6.89 -1.01
CA ASP A 20 -16.67 6.16 -1.50
C ASP A 20 -16.35 4.69 -1.83
N THR A 21 -15.16 4.40 -2.37
CA THR A 21 -14.84 3.05 -2.90
C THR A 21 -14.04 2.23 -1.90
N LEU A 22 -12.97 2.79 -1.35
CA LEU A 22 -12.10 2.04 -0.43
C LEU A 22 -12.71 1.85 0.96
N ALA A 23 -13.45 2.84 1.47
CA ALA A 23 -14.16 2.70 2.73
C ALA A 23 -15.34 1.71 2.64
N ALA A 24 -15.90 1.49 1.44
CA ALA A 24 -17.03 0.57 1.24
C ALA A 24 -16.62 -0.91 1.21
N ALA A 25 -15.34 -1.21 0.91
CA ALA A 25 -14.85 -2.59 0.88
C ALA A 25 -14.90 -3.27 2.26
N GLY A 26 -14.57 -2.53 3.33
CA GLY A 26 -14.75 -2.99 4.71
C GLY A 26 -13.87 -4.17 5.13
N ASP A 27 -12.75 -4.43 4.46
CA ASP A 27 -11.81 -5.47 4.87
C ASP A 27 -11.10 -5.07 6.16
N GLU A 28 -11.17 -5.93 7.18
CA GLU A 28 -10.52 -5.73 8.48
C GLU A 28 -9.25 -6.54 8.62
N ARG A 29 -8.18 -5.91 9.12
CA ARG A 29 -6.91 -6.57 9.44
C ARG A 29 -6.33 -6.04 10.74
N ARG A 30 -6.23 -6.92 11.74
CA ARG A 30 -5.42 -6.65 12.93
C ARG A 30 -3.95 -6.84 12.60
N ALA A 31 -3.15 -5.78 12.72
CA ALA A 31 -1.74 -5.82 12.33
C ALA A 31 -0.84 -5.10 13.35
N THR A 32 0.35 -5.67 13.55
CA THR A 32 1.41 -5.08 14.38
C THR A 32 2.26 -4.17 13.51
N LEU A 33 2.28 -2.89 13.83
CA LEU A 33 3.17 -1.91 13.23
C LEU A 33 4.40 -1.79 14.12
N ASP A 34 5.53 -2.27 13.62
CA ASP A 34 6.83 -2.23 14.28
C ASP A 34 7.64 -1.02 13.78
N CYS A 35 7.85 -0.04 14.65
CA CYS A 35 8.63 1.16 14.36
C CYS A 35 10.11 0.87 14.61
N THR A 36 10.98 1.40 13.73
CA THR A 36 12.44 1.21 13.74
C THR A 36 13.13 1.53 15.07
N SER A 37 12.48 2.24 15.99
CA SER A 37 13.00 2.61 17.32
C SER A 37 12.68 1.62 18.45
N GLY A 38 12.23 0.40 18.14
CA GLY A 38 11.94 -0.65 19.14
C GLY A 38 10.56 -0.55 19.81
N TRP A 39 9.66 0.26 19.24
CA TRP A 39 8.27 0.38 19.67
C TRP A 39 7.34 -0.25 18.66
N TYR A 40 6.39 -1.06 19.12
CA TYR A 40 5.32 -1.60 18.28
C TYR A 40 3.95 -1.16 18.77
N THR A 41 3.00 -1.07 17.85
CA THR A 41 1.57 -0.91 18.17
C THR A 41 0.77 -1.99 17.45
N ILE A 42 -0.29 -2.49 18.10
CA ILE A 42 -1.24 -3.44 17.51
C ILE A 42 -2.56 -2.70 17.34
N GLN A 43 -3.03 -2.60 16.10
CA GLN A 43 -4.21 -1.83 15.74
C GLN A 43 -5.07 -2.64 14.76
N ASN A 44 -6.37 -2.36 14.73
CA ASN A 44 -7.27 -2.91 13.73
C ASN A 44 -7.35 -1.91 12.57
N TRP A 45 -7.02 -2.36 11.37
CA TRP A 45 -7.03 -1.54 10.16
C TRP A 45 -8.18 -1.95 9.27
N GLU A 46 -8.78 -0.98 8.62
CA GLU A 46 -9.94 -1.15 7.74
C GLU A 46 -9.64 -0.51 6.38
N GLY A 47 -10.04 -1.18 5.28
CA GLY A 47 -9.85 -0.67 3.93
C GLY A 47 -10.20 -1.70 2.86
N VAL A 48 -9.43 -1.70 1.77
CA VAL A 48 -9.55 -2.74 0.71
C VAL A 48 -8.29 -3.59 0.67
N ARG A 49 -8.45 -4.90 0.46
CA ARG A 49 -7.30 -5.74 0.09
C ARG A 49 -6.75 -5.29 -1.25
N VAL A 50 -5.43 -5.16 -1.33
CA VAL A 50 -4.77 -4.85 -2.59
C VAL A 50 -4.95 -6.01 -3.57
N GLY A 51 -5.06 -7.26 -3.10
CA GLY A 51 -5.40 -8.39 -3.96
C GLY A 51 -6.71 -8.21 -4.73
N ASP A 52 -7.74 -7.67 -4.06
CA ASP A 52 -9.04 -7.43 -4.69
C ASP A 52 -8.95 -6.34 -5.77
N LEU A 53 -8.17 -5.27 -5.53
CA LEU A 53 -7.88 -4.24 -6.54
C LEU A 53 -7.12 -4.81 -7.76
N LEU A 54 -6.20 -5.75 -7.52
CA LEU A 54 -5.45 -6.42 -8.58
C LEU A 54 -6.36 -7.33 -9.41
N ASP A 55 -7.31 -8.01 -8.76
CA ASP A 55 -8.26 -8.89 -9.41
C ASP A 55 -9.28 -8.11 -10.25
N GLU A 56 -9.79 -7.00 -9.72
CA GLU A 56 -10.65 -6.07 -10.47
C GLU A 56 -9.93 -5.50 -11.70
N ALA A 57 -8.63 -5.23 -11.56
CA ALA A 57 -7.77 -4.78 -12.65
C ALA A 57 -7.38 -5.87 -13.66
N GLY A 58 -7.75 -7.13 -13.43
CA GLY A 58 -7.43 -8.26 -14.30
C GLY A 58 -5.94 -8.64 -14.31
N VAL A 59 -5.24 -8.40 -13.20
CA VAL A 59 -3.79 -8.67 -13.09
C VAL A 59 -3.55 -10.16 -12.86
N ASP A 60 -3.18 -10.87 -13.93
CA ASP A 60 -2.81 -12.28 -13.81
C ASP A 60 -1.36 -12.45 -13.33
N THR A 61 -1.23 -13.03 -12.15
CA THR A 61 0.05 -13.38 -11.50
C THR A 61 0.92 -14.34 -12.31
N GLY A 62 0.38 -14.97 -13.36
CA GLY A 62 1.12 -15.84 -14.29
C GLY A 62 1.91 -15.10 -15.38
N THR A 63 1.78 -13.78 -15.52
CA THR A 63 2.45 -13.02 -16.58
C THR A 63 3.78 -12.42 -16.11
N GLU A 64 4.84 -12.53 -16.93
CA GLU A 64 6.18 -12.00 -16.58
C GLU A 64 6.25 -10.45 -16.54
N GLU A 65 5.14 -9.76 -16.75
CA GLU A 65 5.07 -8.31 -16.93
C GLU A 65 4.84 -7.54 -15.62
N ALA A 66 4.20 -8.15 -14.62
CA ALA A 66 3.89 -7.53 -13.34
C ALA A 66 4.34 -8.43 -12.17
N ARG A 67 5.52 -8.13 -11.60
CA ARG A 67 6.09 -8.89 -10.46
C ARG A 67 6.07 -8.09 -9.16
N TRP A 68 5.86 -6.77 -9.24
CA TRP A 68 5.89 -5.84 -8.11
C TRP A 68 4.72 -4.87 -8.15
N VAL A 69 4.26 -4.45 -6.96
CA VAL A 69 3.29 -3.38 -6.74
C VAL A 69 3.98 -2.27 -5.98
N ARG A 70 3.99 -1.06 -6.54
CA ARG A 70 4.60 0.13 -5.96
C ARG A 70 3.54 1.09 -5.46
N PHE A 71 3.67 1.49 -4.19
CA PHE A 71 2.82 2.47 -3.53
C PHE A 71 3.58 3.79 -3.43
N VAL A 72 2.95 4.87 -3.87
CA VAL A 72 3.55 6.21 -3.93
C VAL A 72 2.74 7.16 -3.06
N SER A 73 3.45 7.87 -2.20
CA SER A 73 2.92 8.94 -1.35
C SER A 73 2.88 10.26 -2.12
N VAL A 74 1.95 11.15 -1.75
CA VAL A 74 1.93 12.56 -2.21
C VAL A 74 3.26 13.29 -1.96
N THR A 75 4.06 12.82 -1.01
CA THR A 75 5.39 13.36 -0.69
C THR A 75 6.50 12.90 -1.63
N GLY A 76 6.19 11.98 -2.54
CA GLY A 76 7.17 11.29 -3.38
C GLY A 76 7.81 10.06 -2.72
N TYR A 77 7.61 9.84 -1.41
CA TYR A 77 8.01 8.60 -0.74
C TYR A 77 7.32 7.39 -1.37
N ARG A 78 8.02 6.27 -1.48
CA ARG A 78 7.49 5.10 -2.17
C ARG A 78 8.10 3.81 -1.70
N TRP A 79 7.31 2.75 -1.79
CA TRP A 79 7.72 1.40 -1.48
C TRP A 79 7.07 0.43 -2.43
N SER A 80 7.82 -0.57 -2.89
CA SER A 80 7.33 -1.67 -3.71
C SER A 80 7.38 -2.98 -2.93
N LEU A 81 6.33 -3.78 -3.09
CA LEU A 81 6.21 -5.14 -2.58
C LEU A 81 6.10 -6.11 -3.77
N PRO A 82 6.62 -7.34 -3.66
CA PRO A 82 6.32 -8.39 -4.63
C PRO A 82 4.80 -8.59 -4.72
N VAL A 83 4.27 -8.92 -5.90
CA VAL A 83 2.81 -9.08 -6.09
C VAL A 83 2.20 -10.06 -5.09
N ALA A 84 2.87 -11.18 -4.82
CA ALA A 84 2.38 -12.17 -3.85
C ALA A 84 2.19 -11.57 -2.45
N GLU A 85 3.09 -10.69 -2.01
CA GLU A 85 2.98 -10.03 -0.71
C GLU A 85 2.02 -8.84 -0.75
N ALA A 86 2.01 -8.10 -1.86
CA ALA A 86 1.09 -7.01 -2.06
C ALA A 86 -0.37 -7.48 -2.01
N ARG A 87 -0.68 -8.68 -2.53
CA ARG A 87 -2.03 -9.26 -2.46
C ARG A 87 -2.56 -9.43 -1.03
N GLU A 88 -1.68 -9.70 -0.07
CA GLU A 88 -2.00 -9.82 1.35
C GLU A 88 -2.01 -8.48 2.10
N ALA A 89 -1.60 -7.39 1.45
CA ALA A 89 -1.59 -6.06 2.02
C ALA A 89 -2.98 -5.39 1.92
N LEU A 90 -3.18 -4.43 2.81
CA LEU A 90 -4.40 -3.63 2.88
C LEU A 90 -4.08 -2.17 2.53
N LEU A 91 -4.87 -1.57 1.63
CA LEU A 91 -4.89 -0.12 1.45
C LEU A 91 -5.96 0.43 2.39
N SER A 92 -5.51 0.86 3.56
CA SER A 92 -6.37 1.23 4.68
C SER A 92 -6.82 2.68 4.63
N THR A 93 -8.08 2.92 4.99
CA THR A 93 -8.72 4.24 5.15
C THR A 93 -9.23 4.50 6.56
N ALA A 94 -9.26 3.47 7.43
CA ALA A 94 -9.66 3.56 8.83
C ALA A 94 -8.79 2.71 9.76
N ILE A 95 -8.73 3.11 11.03
CA ILE A 95 -8.01 2.47 12.12
C ILE A 95 -8.87 2.50 13.39
N ASP A 96 -9.00 1.35 14.06
CA ASP A 96 -9.79 1.16 15.27
C ASP A 96 -11.21 1.77 15.16
N GLY A 97 -11.91 1.51 14.05
CA GLY A 97 -13.27 2.01 13.78
C GLY A 97 -13.37 3.51 13.46
N SER A 98 -12.25 4.22 13.31
CA SER A 98 -12.21 5.65 13.00
C SER A 98 -11.48 5.89 11.68
N ARG A 99 -11.95 6.87 10.88
CA ARG A 99 -11.22 7.30 9.67
C ARG A 99 -9.79 7.68 9.99
N LEU A 100 -8.87 7.34 9.09
CA LEU A 100 -7.46 7.69 9.24
C LEU A 100 -7.29 9.21 9.30
N ALA A 101 -6.84 9.70 10.45
CA ALA A 101 -6.40 11.08 10.56
C ALA A 101 -5.16 11.32 9.70
N HIS A 102 -4.95 12.57 9.29
CA HIS A 102 -3.81 12.96 8.46
C HIS A 102 -2.45 12.49 9.04
N GLY A 103 -2.23 12.64 10.35
CA GLY A 103 -0.98 12.19 11.01
C GLY A 103 -0.75 10.67 10.96
N HIS A 104 -1.82 9.88 10.85
CA HIS A 104 -1.75 8.43 10.69
C HIS A 104 -1.57 7.99 9.23
N GLY A 105 -1.63 8.92 8.28
CA GLY A 105 -1.45 8.67 6.85
C GLY A 105 -2.72 8.81 6.03
N GLY A 106 -3.81 9.34 6.59
CA GLY A 106 -5.06 9.56 5.85
C GLY A 106 -4.90 10.53 4.66
N PRO A 107 -5.59 10.31 3.53
CA PRO A 107 -6.80 9.47 3.43
C PRO A 107 -6.53 7.98 3.22
N ALA A 108 -5.32 7.58 2.78
CA ALA A 108 -4.97 6.18 2.60
C ALA A 108 -3.54 5.83 3.00
N ARG A 109 -3.40 4.65 3.59
CA ARG A 109 -2.14 4.10 4.06
C ARG A 109 -1.99 2.64 3.66
N LEU A 110 -0.79 2.27 3.22
CA LEU A 110 -0.41 0.87 3.08
C LEU A 110 -0.23 0.22 4.46
N VAL A 111 -0.91 -0.90 4.66
CA VAL A 111 -0.76 -1.81 5.80
C VAL A 111 -0.24 -3.13 5.27
N ALA A 112 1.03 -3.44 5.56
CA ALA A 112 1.71 -4.64 5.10
C ALA A 112 2.18 -5.45 6.32
N PRO A 113 1.32 -6.34 6.88
CA PRO A 113 1.69 -7.21 7.99
C PRO A 113 3.00 -7.93 7.65
N GLU A 114 3.92 -8.06 8.60
CA GLU A 114 5.27 -8.66 8.43
C GLU A 114 6.35 -7.76 7.79
N ARG A 115 5.98 -6.57 7.29
CA ARG A 115 6.95 -5.54 6.88
C ARG A 115 7.21 -4.52 7.99
N ARG A 116 8.41 -3.93 7.99
CA ARG A 116 8.77 -2.85 8.94
C ARG A 116 7.91 -1.61 8.71
N GLY A 117 7.66 -0.84 9.76
CA GLY A 117 6.76 0.32 9.73
C GLY A 117 7.14 1.41 8.71
N PHE A 118 8.41 1.55 8.35
CA PHE A 118 8.82 2.50 7.29
C PHE A 118 8.33 2.07 5.90
N GLN A 119 8.12 0.77 5.67
CA GLN A 119 7.60 0.24 4.41
C GLN A 119 6.10 0.52 4.24
N TRP A 120 5.40 0.91 5.31
CA TRP A 120 3.98 1.19 5.33
C TRP A 120 3.72 2.63 4.89
N VAL A 121 3.73 2.86 3.58
CA VAL A 121 3.58 4.16 2.92
C VAL A 121 2.32 4.89 3.42
N LYS A 122 2.51 6.11 3.92
CA LYS A 122 1.45 7.03 4.32
C LYS A 122 1.05 7.94 3.16
N TRP A 123 -0.19 8.42 3.17
CA TRP A 123 -0.71 9.36 2.16
C TRP A 123 -0.55 8.82 0.75
N VAL A 124 -0.89 7.55 0.57
CA VAL A 124 -0.82 6.87 -0.73
C VAL A 124 -1.69 7.66 -1.71
N GLU A 125 -1.10 8.11 -2.81
CA GLU A 125 -1.78 8.76 -3.94
C GLU A 125 -1.82 7.86 -5.17
N ARG A 126 -0.89 6.90 -5.28
CA ARG A 126 -0.78 6.06 -6.47
C ARG A 126 -0.31 4.66 -6.16
N VAL A 127 -0.92 3.70 -6.84
CA VAL A 127 -0.51 2.29 -6.86
C VAL A 127 -0.14 1.93 -8.30
N GLU A 128 1.06 1.41 -8.50
CA GLU A 128 1.65 1.12 -9.83
C GLU A 128 2.07 -0.36 -9.91
N LEU A 129 1.75 -1.03 -11.01
CA LEU A 129 2.33 -2.35 -11.34
C LEU A 129 3.66 -2.21 -12.04
N ARG A 130 4.64 -3.04 -11.66
CA ARG A 130 6.02 -2.97 -12.16
C ARG A 130 6.58 -4.37 -12.40
N ARG A 131 7.44 -4.50 -13.42
CA ARG A 131 8.22 -5.73 -13.66
C ARG A 131 9.36 -5.91 -12.66
N ASP A 132 9.99 -4.79 -12.28
CA ASP A 132 11.20 -4.76 -11.45
C ASP A 132 10.95 -3.92 -10.18
N PRO A 133 11.64 -4.23 -9.06
CA PRO A 133 11.57 -3.41 -7.85
C PRO A 133 12.15 -2.02 -8.11
N ASP A 134 11.76 -1.04 -7.29
CA ASP A 134 12.30 0.31 -7.44
C ASP A 134 13.75 0.35 -6.96
N PRO A 135 14.72 0.71 -7.83
CA PRO A 135 16.10 0.81 -7.41
C PRO A 135 16.27 1.80 -6.24
N ALA A 136 15.50 2.89 -6.14
CA ALA A 136 15.64 3.80 -5.00
C ALA A 136 15.40 3.12 -3.62
N GLN A 137 14.69 1.98 -3.56
CA GLN A 137 14.49 1.23 -2.32
C GLN A 137 15.78 0.61 -1.76
N TRP A 138 16.78 0.28 -2.60
CA TRP A 138 18.04 -0.29 -2.09
C TRP A 138 18.78 0.71 -1.20
N ALA A 139 18.77 1.99 -1.57
CA ALA A 139 19.41 3.05 -0.79
C ALA A 139 18.71 3.25 0.56
N VAL A 140 17.38 3.25 0.59
CA VAL A 140 16.59 3.39 1.83
C VAL A 140 16.80 2.19 2.75
N THR A 141 16.83 0.97 2.20
CA THR A 141 17.04 -0.27 2.98
C THR A 141 18.42 -0.30 3.63
N LEU A 142 19.47 0.10 2.88
CA LEU A 142 20.82 0.20 3.43
C LEU A 142 20.88 1.21 4.57
N VAL A 143 20.32 2.41 4.41
CA VAL A 143 20.37 3.45 5.45
C VAL A 143 19.52 3.08 6.66
N SER A 144 18.38 2.40 6.47
CA SER A 144 17.46 2.03 7.54
C SER A 144 17.81 0.72 8.26
N GLY A 145 18.78 -0.05 7.74
CA GLY A 145 19.27 -1.30 8.33
C GLY A 145 20.41 -1.12 9.33
N PHE A 146 20.86 0.11 9.56
CA PHE A 146 21.96 0.45 10.50
C PHE A 146 21.48 1.02 11.84
N ASP A 147 20.18 0.93 12.17
CA ASP A 147 19.65 1.22 13.51
C ASP A 147 19.18 -0.06 14.22
#